data_AF-A0A932N357-F1
#
_entry.id   AF-A0A932N357-F1
#
_cell.length_a   1.000
_cell.length_b   1.000
_cell.length_c   1.000
_cell.angle_alpha   90.00
_cell.angle_beta   90.00
_cell.angle_gamma   90.00
#
_symmetry.space_group_name_H-M   'P 1'
#
loop_
_entity.id
_entity.type
_entity.pdbx_description
1 polymer ?
#
loop_
_entity_poly.entity_id
_entity_poly.type
_entity_poly.pdbx_seq_one_letter_code
_entity_poly.pdbx_strand_id
1 'polypeptide(L)' 'MSTDGKSIKVKIFGSEYPLRGESEELTKKVASYVDEMIQAIHQRIPEQPPLTVAVLSALNITEDLLKEREKNRSLSS' A
#
# COMPACT_ATOMS: atom_id res chain seq x y z
N MET A 1 -15.03 -4.32 -23.31
CA MET A 1 -15.35 -2.91 -22.99
C MET A 1 -14.15 -2.34 -22.27
N SER A 2 -13.42 -1.44 -22.93
CA SER A 2 -12.24 -0.80 -22.34
C SER A 2 -12.73 0.11 -21.22
N THR A 3 -12.44 -0.23 -19.98
CA THR A 3 -12.68 0.70 -18.86
C THR A 3 -11.66 1.81 -18.97
N ASP A 4 -12.01 2.90 -19.65
CA ASP A 4 -11.46 4.23 -19.41
C ASP A 4 -11.84 4.66 -17.99
N GLY A 5 -11.27 3.95 -17.00
CA GLY A 5 -11.54 4.15 -15.59
C GLY A 5 -11.05 5.52 -15.20
N LYS A 6 -11.95 6.32 -14.60
CA LYS A 6 -11.62 7.63 -14.03
C LYS A 6 -10.36 7.50 -13.18
N SER A 7 -9.40 8.40 -13.43
CA SER A 7 -8.22 8.49 -12.57
C SER A 7 -8.64 8.95 -11.17
N ILE A 8 -8.24 8.20 -10.16
CA ILE A 8 -8.48 8.47 -8.75
C ILE A 8 -7.20 9.10 -8.21
N LYS A 9 -7.30 10.34 -7.73
CA LYS A 9 -6.18 11.02 -7.08
C LYS A 9 -6.09 10.56 -5.63
N VAL A 10 -4.89 10.11 -5.24
CA VAL A 10 -4.57 9.78 -3.85
C VAL A 10 -3.30 10.51 -3.43
N LYS A 11 -3.11 10.69 -2.13
CA LYS A 11 -1.89 11.28 -1.55
C LYS A 11 -1.19 10.20 -0.74
N ILE A 12 0.08 9.94 -1.06
CA ILE A 12 0.92 8.96 -0.37
C ILE A 12 2.26 9.63 -0.10
N PHE A 13 2.66 9.66 1.17
CA PHE A 13 3.90 10.24 1.68
C PHE A 13 4.15 11.66 1.16
N GLY A 14 3.12 12.51 1.24
CA GLY A 14 3.18 13.90 0.80
C GLY A 14 3.03 14.11 -0.71
N SER A 15 3.12 13.06 -1.53
CA SER A 15 3.05 13.12 -2.99
C SER A 15 1.66 12.71 -3.52
N GLU A 16 1.18 13.40 -4.55
CA GLU A 16 -0.08 13.04 -5.23
C GLU A 16 0.16 12.05 -6.38
N TYR A 17 -0.65 11.00 -6.43
CA TYR A 17 -0.58 9.97 -7.48
C TYR A 17 -1.94 9.82 -8.19
N PRO A 18 -1.97 9.92 -9.53
CA PRO A 18 -3.15 9.56 -10.32
C PRO A 18 -3.18 8.04 -10.53
N LEU A 19 -4.08 7.34 -9.84
CA LEU A 19 -4.21 5.88 -9.93
C LEU A 19 -5.43 5.46 -10.74
N ARG A 20 -5.41 4.23 -11.27
CA ARG A 20 -6.57 3.53 -11.80
C ARG A 20 -6.76 2.27 -10.98
N GLY A 21 -7.97 2.03 -10.51
CA GLY A 21 -8.31 0.86 -9.71
C GLY A 21 -9.75 0.43 -9.92
N GLU A 22 -10.15 -0.67 -9.27
CA GLU A 22 -11.48 -1.26 -9.43
C GLU A 22 -12.60 -0.35 -8.91
N SER A 23 -12.39 0.31 -7.78
CA SER A 23 -13.29 1.33 -7.24
C SER A 23 -12.50 2.46 -6.57
N GLU A 24 -13.11 3.64 -6.53
CA GLU A 24 -12.52 4.81 -5.84
C GLU A 24 -12.29 4.53 -4.36
N GLU A 25 -13.26 3.90 -3.70
CA GLU A 25 -13.18 3.54 -2.28
C GLU A 25 -12.03 2.57 -2.00
N LEU A 26 -11.93 1.47 -2.76
CA LEU A 26 -10.86 0.49 -2.59
C LEU A 26 -9.50 1.12 -2.86
N THR A 27 -9.38 1.93 -3.91
CA THR A 27 -8.12 2.60 -4.27
C THR A 27 -7.66 3.56 -3.18
N LYS A 28 -8.58 4.38 -2.63
CA LYS A 28 -8.28 5.27 -1.51
C LYS A 28 -7.92 4.49 -0.24
N LYS A 29 -8.63 3.41 0.03
CA LYS A 29 -8.35 2.53 1.18
C LYS A 29 -6.94 1.94 1.08
N VAL A 30 -6.58 1.34 -0.05
CA VAL A 30 -5.23 0.80 -0.29
C VAL A 30 -4.17 1.89 -0.17
N ALA A 31 -4.40 3.09 -0.72
CA ALA A 31 -3.48 4.21 -0.59
C ALA A 31 -3.27 4.64 0.87
N SER A 32 -4.32 4.66 1.70
CA SER A 32 -4.22 4.94 3.14
C SER A 32 -3.33 3.93 3.85
N TYR A 33 -3.53 2.62 3.59
CA TYR A 33 -2.69 1.57 4.20
C TYR A 33 -1.21 1.71 3.82
N VAL A 34 -0.93 2.04 2.55
CA VAL A 34 0.44 2.28 2.09
C VAL A 34 1.03 3.52 2.76
N ASP A 35 0.29 4.62 2.82
CA ASP A 35 0.74 5.86 3.48
C ASP A 35 1.04 5.62 4.97
N GLU A 36 0.14 4.98 5.70
CA GLU A 36 0.31 4.64 7.11
C GLU A 36 1.57 3.80 7.35
N MET A 37 1.84 2.80 6.51
CA MET A 37 3.06 1.99 6.61
C MET A 37 4.32 2.82 6.37
N ILE A 38 4.32 3.67 5.33
CA ILE A 38 5.47 4.53 5.03
C ILE A 38 5.71 5.52 6.17
N GLN A 39 4.67 6.15 6.71
CA GLN A 39 4.77 7.04 7.86
C GLN A 39 5.33 6.32 9.10
N ALA A 40 4.83 5.11 9.40
CA ALA A 40 5.28 4.33 10.54
C ALA A 40 6.77 3.93 10.45
N ILE A 41 7.24 3.56 9.25
CA ILE A 41 8.66 3.25 9.03
C ILE A 41 9.50 4.54 9.07
N HIS A 42 9.05 5.62 8.44
CA HIS A 42 9.78 6.89 8.45
C HIS A 42 9.97 7.43 9.87
N GLN A 43 8.97 7.31 10.74
CA GLN A 43 9.08 7.69 12.16
C GLN A 43 10.17 6.91 12.91
N ARG A 44 10.45 5.66 12.51
CA ARG A 44 11.49 4.82 13.12
C ARG A 44 12.89 5.12 12.57
N ILE A 45 12.98 5.50 11.30
CA ILE A 45 14.24 5.73 10.59
C ILE A 45 14.19 7.02 9.73
N PRO A 46 14.06 8.21 10.36
CA PRO A 46 13.81 9.46 9.64
C PRO A 46 14.97 9.88 8.72
N GLU A 47 16.19 9.47 9.04
CA GLU A 47 17.40 9.78 8.27
C GLU A 47 17.52 8.99 6.95
N GLN A 48 16.67 7.98 6.73
CA GLN A 48 16.74 7.15 5.54
C GLN A 48 16.07 7.82 4.32
N PRO A 49 16.59 7.60 3.11
CA PRO A 49 15.97 8.14 1.90
C PRO A 49 14.51 7.67 1.73
N PRO A 50 13.61 8.53 1.19
CA PRO A 50 12.21 8.16 0.97
C PRO A 50 12.00 6.87 0.17
N LEU A 51 12.87 6.60 -0.81
CA LEU A 51 12.82 5.36 -1.58
C LEU A 51 13.09 4.13 -0.70
N THR A 52 14.07 4.20 0.20
CA THR A 52 14.38 3.11 1.14
C THR A 52 13.18 2.82 2.04
N VAL A 53 12.56 3.87 2.60
CA VAL A 53 11.35 3.75 3.42
C VAL A 53 10.20 3.11 2.63
N ALA A 54 9.99 3.53 1.38
CA ALA A 54 8.95 2.97 0.51
C ALA A 54 9.19 1.48 0.20
N VAL A 55 10.44 1.09 -0.09
CA VAL A 55 10.82 -0.32 -0.32
C VAL A 55 10.58 -1.16 0.92
N LEU A 56 11.00 -0.68 2.11
CA LEU A 56 10.75 -1.38 3.38
C LEU A 56 9.25 -1.51 3.66
N SER A 57 8.46 -0.49 3.33
CA SER A 57 7.00 -0.53 3.48
C SER A 57 6.37 -1.59 2.60
N ALA A 58 6.80 -1.69 1.34
CA ALA A 58 6.33 -2.71 0.42
C ALA A 58 6.70 -4.13 0.90
N LEU A 59 7.90 -4.32 1.44
CA LEU A 59 8.32 -5.60 2.03
C LEU A 59 7.43 -6.00 3.21
N ASN A 60 7.19 -5.09 4.16
CA ASN A 60 6.35 -5.36 5.33
C ASN A 60 4.90 -5.70 4.94
N ILE A 61 4.29 -4.91 4.05
CA ILE A 61 2.92 -5.17 3.56
C ILE A 61 2.84 -6.53 2.88
N THR A 62 3.86 -6.89 2.10
CA THR A 62 3.92 -8.19 1.41
C THR A 62 4.09 -9.34 2.40
N GLU A 63 4.91 -9.17 3.44
CA GLU A 63 5.10 -10.17 4.48
C GLU A 63 3.78 -10.46 5.22
N ASP A 64 3.04 -9.42 5.60
CA ASP A 64 1.73 -9.55 6.26
C ASP A 64 0.72 -10.27 5.35
N LEU A 65 0.69 -9.94 4.06
CA LEU A 65 -0.16 -10.62 3.08
C LEU A 65 0.18 -12.11 2.96
N LEU A 66 1.46 -12.47 2.95
CA LEU A 66 1.88 -13.87 2.84
C LEU A 66 1.55 -14.65 4.12
N LYS A 67 1.80 -14.09 5.30
CA LYS A 67 1.41 -14.66 6.60
C LYS A 67 -0.09 -14.93 6.68
N GLU A 68 -0.91 -13.98 6.24
CA GLU A 68 -2.37 -14.13 6.26
C GLU A 68 -2.85 -15.20 5.26
N ARG A 69 -2.21 -15.32 4.09
CA ARG A 69 -2.49 -16.39 3.11
C ARG A 69 -2.13 -17.77 3.64
N GLU A 70 -1.00 -17.90 4.34
CA GLU A 70 -0.57 -19.16 4.95
C GLU A 70 -1.54 -19.58 6.06
N LYS A 71 -1.92 -18.65 6.94
CA LYS A 71 -2.90 -18.90 8.00
C LYS A 71 -4.23 -19.39 7.45
N ASN A 72 -4.76 -18.73 6.42
CA ASN A 72 -6.01 -19.16 5.77
C ASN A 72 -5.89 -20.54 5.12
N ARG A 73 -4.74 -20.88 4.54
CA ARG A 73 -4.49 -22.24 4.01
C ARG A 73 -4.51 -23.29 5.12
N SER A 74 -3.84 -23.02 6.25
CA SER A 74 -3.77 -23.96 7.38
C SER A 74 -5.11 -24.19 8.09
N LEU A 75 -6.04 -23.23 8.02
CA LEU A 75 -7.39 -23.36 8.57
C LEU A 75 -8.34 -24.16 7.67
N SER A 76 -7.98 -24.34 6.40
CA SER A 76 -8.78 -25.08 5.40
C SER A 76 -8.35 -26.56 5.25
N SER A 77 -7.33 -26.98 5.99
CA SER A 77 -6.77 -28.35 6.01
C SER A 77 -7.03 -29.01 7.35
#